data_AF-A0A2K3MMU6-F1
#
_entry.id   AF-A0A2K3MMU6-F1
#
_cell.length_a   1.000
_cell.length_b   1.000
_cell.length_c   1.000
_cell.angle_alpha   90.00
_cell.angle_beta   90.00
_cell.angle_gamma   90.00
#
_symmetry.space_group_name_H-M   'P 1'
#
loop_
_entity.id
_entity.type
_entity.pdbx_description
1 polymer ?
#
loop_
_entity_poly.entity_id
_entity_poly.type
_entity_poly.pdbx_seq_one_letter_code
_entity_poly.pdbx_strand_id
1 'polypeptide(L)'
;MIPFLKHVVFGTPYQQYGQIEDPQAFHNDPLAWSRPLVKHYWGEFSMAAVQANVDMEDKCQVEVGIDSIFVGVYDGQKGDTVSILLRNHIFRQIIVLIQENNNNMNKNILERAVARIEIAFMRGTLYAANVGNSRAVLGSVTDVGNLKRLVVKQLVRDHNLYDGNIQKQVRNLQPDTNDDYNDKYVSMLFIRDRGLIDTTRCIGYSYLKEEISEGVEIPSWERMPRALNFTRPLLTSKPDVYSRILSKSDKFVIFGSSGLWKLMSKKDAAKVVNTSPRDGIAERLATLALQNGAKRRGRTYRVA
;
A
#
# COMPACT_ATOMS: atom_id res chain seq x y z
N MET A 1 12.22 4.49 -29.05
CA MET A 1 12.66 4.78 -27.67
C MET A 1 11.68 5.78 -27.08
N ILE A 2 10.99 5.45 -25.98
CA ILE A 2 9.86 6.23 -25.47
C ILE A 2 10.39 7.52 -24.79
N PRO A 3 9.89 8.73 -25.11
CA PRO A 3 10.35 9.98 -24.50
C PRO A 3 10.10 10.10 -22.98
N PHE A 4 9.24 9.25 -22.42
CA PHE A 4 8.76 9.31 -21.03
C PHE A 4 9.72 8.66 -20.01
N LEU A 5 10.51 7.68 -20.44
CA LEU A 5 11.38 6.89 -19.58
C LEU A 5 12.82 7.39 -19.70
N LYS A 6 13.29 8.14 -18.70
CA LYS A 6 14.72 8.38 -18.51
C LYS A 6 15.31 7.60 -17.33
N HIS A 7 14.51 7.21 -16.33
CA HIS A 7 15.01 6.52 -15.14
C HIS A 7 14.03 5.47 -14.59
N VAL A 8 14.30 4.19 -14.85
CA VAL A 8 13.74 3.09 -14.05
C VAL A 8 14.63 2.95 -12.82
N VAL A 9 14.08 3.12 -11.62
CA VAL A 9 14.87 3.32 -10.38
C VAL A 9 14.98 2.04 -9.54
N PHE A 10 14.35 0.92 -9.96
CA PHE A 10 14.49 -0.39 -9.32
C PHE A 10 14.59 -1.56 -10.31
N GLY A 11 15.53 -2.46 -10.04
CA GLY A 11 15.83 -3.62 -10.87
C GLY A 11 15.06 -4.90 -10.53
N THR A 12 15.20 -5.86 -11.45
CA THR A 12 15.37 -7.31 -11.16
C THR A 12 16.61 -7.78 -11.93
N PRO A 13 17.13 -8.99 -11.67
CA PRO A 13 18.47 -9.30 -11.12
C PRO A 13 19.71 -8.98 -12.00
N TYR A 14 19.59 -8.31 -13.13
CA TYR A 14 20.73 -8.06 -14.03
C TYR A 14 20.89 -6.57 -14.35
N GLN A 15 21.82 -5.99 -13.60
CA GLN A 15 22.58 -4.76 -13.87
C GLN A 15 21.91 -3.39 -13.65
N GLN A 16 22.59 -2.68 -12.75
CA GLN A 16 22.37 -1.34 -12.21
C GLN A 16 22.65 -0.24 -13.24
N TYR A 17 21.93 0.87 -13.14
CA TYR A 17 22.40 2.16 -13.65
C TYR A 17 22.86 3.02 -12.48
N GLY A 18 24.12 3.45 -12.57
CA GLY A 18 24.75 4.33 -11.59
C GLY A 18 24.10 5.71 -11.54
N GLN A 19 24.21 6.33 -10.37
CA GLN A 19 23.76 7.67 -9.95
C GLN A 19 22.53 7.75 -9.03
N ILE A 20 22.16 6.68 -8.33
CA ILE A 20 21.33 6.81 -7.12
C ILE A 20 21.97 5.97 -6.03
N GLU A 21 22.22 6.56 -4.86
CA GLU A 21 22.80 5.83 -3.73
C GLU A 21 22.03 4.53 -3.49
N ASP A 22 22.80 3.44 -3.37
CA ASP A 22 22.25 2.14 -3.00
C ASP A 22 21.49 2.27 -1.68
N PRO A 23 20.43 1.46 -1.46
CA PRO A 23 19.77 1.41 -0.17
C PRO A 23 20.80 1.25 0.94
N GLN A 24 20.74 2.14 1.92
CA GLN A 24 21.57 2.10 3.10
C GLN A 24 20.88 1.20 4.11
N ALA A 25 21.60 0.26 4.71
CA ALA A 25 21.07 -0.42 5.90
C ALA A 25 20.75 0.63 6.95
N PHE A 26 19.67 0.46 7.69
CA PHE A 26 19.51 1.23 8.93
C PHE A 26 20.75 0.97 9.78
N HIS A 27 21.23 1.98 10.49
CA HIS A 27 22.40 1.81 11.35
C HIS A 27 22.20 0.56 12.23
N ASN A 28 23.01 -0.48 12.04
CA ASN A 28 22.99 -1.72 12.82
C ASN A 28 21.66 -2.52 12.86
N ASP A 29 20.78 -2.39 11.85
CA ASP A 29 19.63 -3.29 11.66
C ASP A 29 19.67 -3.94 10.26
N PRO A 30 20.10 -5.21 10.14
CA PRO A 30 20.23 -5.90 8.85
C PRO A 30 18.88 -6.25 8.22
N LEU A 31 17.78 -6.13 8.97
CA LEU A 31 16.42 -6.37 8.49
C LEU A 31 15.77 -5.08 7.98
N ALA A 32 16.47 -3.94 8.04
CA ALA A 32 15.94 -2.66 7.65
C ALA A 32 16.87 -1.94 6.68
N TRP A 33 16.28 -1.30 5.68
CA TRP A 33 17.00 -0.46 4.73
C TRP A 33 16.24 0.83 4.47
N SER A 34 16.97 1.91 4.27
CA SER A 34 16.46 3.20 3.85
C SER A 34 17.11 3.61 2.55
N ARG A 35 16.40 4.44 1.78
CA ARG A 35 16.97 5.22 0.70
C ARG A 35 16.97 6.68 1.14
N PRO A 36 18.11 7.38 1.04
CA PRO A 36 18.18 8.79 1.36
C PRO A 36 17.29 9.61 0.43
N LEU A 37 17.25 10.92 0.67
CA LEU A 37 16.42 11.83 -0.09
C LEU A 37 16.93 11.94 -1.55
N VAL A 38 16.11 11.51 -2.52
CA VAL A 38 16.41 11.53 -3.96
C VAL A 38 15.56 12.58 -4.65
N LYS A 39 16.20 13.37 -5.52
CA LYS A 39 15.53 14.42 -6.32
C LYS A 39 14.86 13.84 -7.56
N HIS A 40 13.70 14.39 -7.91
CA HIS A 40 13.02 14.20 -9.17
C HIS A 40 12.34 15.50 -9.61
N TYR A 41 11.72 15.52 -10.79
CA TYR A 41 11.18 16.74 -11.38
C TYR A 41 10.17 17.50 -10.51
N TRP A 42 9.38 16.79 -9.69
CA TRP A 42 8.32 17.38 -8.86
C TRP A 42 8.69 17.55 -7.38
N GLY A 43 9.94 17.25 -6.99
CA GLY A 43 10.38 17.36 -5.60
C GLY A 43 11.42 16.32 -5.23
N GLU A 44 11.31 15.79 -4.02
CA GLU A 44 12.18 14.73 -3.53
C GLU A 44 11.38 13.63 -2.86
N PHE A 45 11.91 12.42 -2.89
CA PHE A 45 11.36 11.25 -2.20
C PHE A 45 12.44 10.54 -1.40
N SER A 46 12.03 9.84 -0.35
CA SER A 46 12.87 8.93 0.42
C SER A 46 12.04 7.69 0.75
N MET A 47 12.68 6.56 1.00
CA MET A 47 11.98 5.30 1.27
C MET A 47 12.64 4.56 2.42
N ALA A 48 11.89 3.70 3.08
CA ALA A 48 12.41 2.79 4.07
C ALA A 48 11.52 1.56 4.15
N ALA A 49 12.14 0.42 4.44
CA ALA A 49 11.43 -0.83 4.68
C ALA A 49 12.10 -1.60 5.80
N VAL A 50 11.29 -2.33 6.56
CA VAL A 50 11.74 -3.14 7.70
C VAL A 50 11.08 -4.50 7.59
N GLN A 51 11.90 -5.55 7.63
CA GLN A 51 11.47 -6.93 7.57
C GLN A 51 11.04 -7.42 8.94
N ALA A 52 9.78 -7.85 9.03
CA ALA A 52 9.18 -8.36 10.27
C ALA A 52 8.98 -9.89 10.28
N ASN A 53 9.03 -10.54 9.11
CA ASN A 53 8.85 -11.98 8.90
C ASN A 53 10.16 -12.62 8.41
N VAL A 54 10.21 -13.96 8.35
CA VAL A 54 11.37 -14.71 7.82
C VAL A 54 11.72 -14.26 6.41
N ASP A 55 10.69 -14.02 5.59
CA ASP A 55 10.81 -13.39 4.28
C ASP A 55 10.16 -12.01 4.30
N MET A 56 10.75 -11.05 3.60
CA MET A 56 10.18 -9.70 3.44
C MET A 56 8.99 -9.75 2.47
N GLU A 57 7.78 -10.02 2.94
CA GLU A 57 6.58 -10.10 2.09
C GLU A 57 6.22 -8.76 1.44
N ASP A 58 6.43 -7.66 2.17
CA ASP A 58 6.19 -6.30 1.69
C ASP A 58 7.19 -5.91 0.61
N LYS A 59 6.70 -5.45 -0.54
CA LYS A 59 7.53 -4.84 -1.59
C LYS A 59 7.15 -3.37 -1.80
N CYS A 60 8.04 -2.62 -2.40
CA CYS A 60 7.77 -1.26 -2.87
C CYS A 60 8.53 -0.97 -4.16
N GLN A 61 8.13 0.09 -4.85
CA GLN A 61 8.70 0.52 -6.12
C GLN A 61 8.51 2.03 -6.28
N VAL A 62 9.50 2.69 -6.86
CA VAL A 62 9.35 4.07 -7.37
C VAL A 62 9.94 4.15 -8.77
N GLU A 63 9.20 4.67 -9.74
CA GLU A 63 9.71 4.91 -11.10
C GLU A 63 9.64 6.40 -11.41
N VAL A 64 10.72 6.96 -11.94
CA VAL A 64 10.86 8.40 -12.14
C VAL A 64 10.90 8.73 -13.64
N GLY A 65 9.85 9.37 -14.12
CA GLY A 65 9.78 9.92 -15.47
C GLY A 65 10.27 11.36 -15.55
N ILE A 66 10.21 11.94 -16.74
CA ILE A 66 10.64 13.34 -16.97
C ILE A 66 9.76 14.32 -16.20
N ASP A 67 8.44 14.14 -16.23
CA ASP A 67 7.43 15.00 -15.60
C ASP A 67 6.47 14.20 -14.72
N SER A 68 6.92 13.02 -14.28
CA SER A 68 6.08 12.04 -13.59
C SER A 68 6.86 11.23 -12.56
N ILE A 69 6.13 10.68 -11.59
CA ILE A 69 6.64 9.69 -10.65
C ILE A 69 5.54 8.66 -10.38
N PHE A 70 5.92 7.40 -10.38
CA PHE A 70 5.08 6.27 -9.99
C PHE A 70 5.59 5.74 -8.66
N VAL A 71 4.70 5.45 -7.72
CA VAL A 71 5.01 4.89 -6.40
C VAL A 71 4.06 3.73 -6.14
N GLY A 72 4.64 2.55 -5.85
CA GLY A 72 3.90 1.35 -5.48
C GLY A 72 4.28 0.84 -4.10
N VAL A 73 3.27 0.49 -3.31
CA VAL A 73 3.42 -0.15 -1.99
C VAL A 73 2.58 -1.42 -1.95
N TYR A 74 3.26 -2.53 -1.72
CA TYR A 74 2.76 -3.86 -1.95
C TYR A 74 2.80 -4.68 -0.65
N ASP A 75 1.75 -4.56 0.16
CA ASP A 75 1.59 -5.34 1.40
C ASP A 75 1.38 -6.83 1.05
N GLY A 76 2.37 -7.66 1.39
CA GLY A 76 2.38 -9.09 1.08
C GLY A 76 1.83 -9.90 2.25
N GLN A 77 1.16 -11.02 1.95
CA GLN A 77 0.62 -11.89 2.98
C GLN A 77 0.71 -13.35 2.53
N LYS A 78 1.20 -14.22 3.41
CA LYS A 78 1.37 -15.68 3.18
C LYS A 78 2.34 -15.98 2.03
N GLY A 79 3.48 -15.29 2.03
CA GLY A 79 4.50 -15.34 1.00
C GLY A 79 4.57 -14.05 0.19
N ASP A 80 5.64 -13.93 -0.60
CA ASP A 80 5.98 -12.72 -1.34
C ASP A 80 5.77 -12.83 -2.86
N THR A 81 5.26 -13.98 -3.34
CA THR A 81 5.08 -14.25 -4.77
C THR A 81 4.21 -13.20 -5.45
N VAL A 82 3.05 -12.87 -4.87
CA VAL A 82 2.13 -11.89 -5.46
C VAL A 82 2.71 -10.47 -5.41
N SER A 83 3.41 -10.11 -4.33
CA SER A 83 4.04 -8.79 -4.21
C SER A 83 5.24 -8.61 -5.14
N ILE A 84 6.03 -9.66 -5.37
CA ILE A 84 7.08 -9.69 -6.40
C ILE A 84 6.46 -9.55 -7.79
N LEU A 85 5.42 -10.33 -8.11
CA LEU A 85 4.77 -10.30 -9.41
C LEU A 85 4.28 -8.88 -9.73
N LEU A 86 3.64 -8.21 -8.77
CA LEU A 86 3.14 -6.86 -9.01
C LEU A 86 4.25 -5.84 -9.20
N ARG A 87 5.25 -5.83 -8.33
CA ARG A 87 6.44 -4.99 -8.48
C ARG A 87 7.07 -5.14 -9.87
N ASN A 88 7.11 -6.36 -10.40
CA ASN A 88 7.76 -6.65 -11.67
C ASN A 88 6.90 -6.30 -12.91
N HIS A 89 5.57 -6.31 -12.79
CA HIS A 89 4.67 -6.22 -13.96
C HIS A 89 3.79 -4.97 -14.00
N ILE A 90 3.40 -4.40 -12.86
CA ILE A 90 2.33 -3.40 -12.81
C ILE A 90 2.67 -2.11 -13.55
N PHE A 91 3.88 -1.60 -13.36
CA PHE A 91 4.32 -0.38 -14.00
C PHE A 91 4.33 -0.53 -15.52
N ARG A 92 4.82 -1.66 -16.03
CA ARG A 92 4.81 -1.97 -17.46
C ARG A 92 3.38 -1.98 -18.01
N GLN A 93 2.43 -2.58 -17.28
CA GLN A 93 1.01 -2.59 -17.70
C GLN A 93 0.43 -1.18 -17.76
N ILE A 94 0.72 -0.33 -16.78
CA ILE A 94 0.30 1.08 -16.79
C ILE A 94 0.85 1.79 -18.03
N ILE A 95 2.14 1.61 -18.34
CA ILE A 95 2.75 2.24 -19.52
C ILE A 95 2.07 1.79 -20.82
N VAL A 96 1.81 0.49 -20.98
CA VAL A 96 1.08 -0.04 -22.16
C VAL A 96 -0.30 0.60 -22.28
N LEU A 97 -1.07 0.64 -21.20
CA LEU A 97 -2.41 1.22 -21.19
C LEU A 97 -2.41 2.74 -21.44
N ILE A 98 -1.38 3.46 -20.98
CA ILE A 98 -1.19 4.88 -21.30
C ILE A 98 -0.91 5.06 -22.80
N GLN A 99 -0.07 4.22 -23.38
CA GLN A 99 0.26 4.27 -24.82
C GLN A 99 -0.96 3.98 -25.69
N GLU A 100 -1.72 2.94 -25.34
CA GLU A 100 -3.00 2.61 -25.99
C GLU A 100 -4.01 3.76 -25.88
N ASN A 101 -3.92 4.58 -24.83
CA ASN A 101 -4.77 5.75 -24.62
C ASN A 101 -4.12 7.06 -25.08
N ASN A 102 -3.40 7.06 -26.21
CA ASN A 102 -2.79 8.26 -26.81
C ASN A 102 -1.86 9.03 -25.84
N ASN A 103 -1.10 8.31 -25.02
CA ASN A 103 -0.20 8.86 -24.00
C ASN A 103 -0.90 9.74 -22.95
N ASN A 104 -2.18 9.49 -22.67
CA ASN A 104 -2.96 10.25 -21.71
C ASN A 104 -3.31 9.40 -20.48
N MET A 105 -2.76 9.72 -19.30
CA MET A 105 -3.14 9.06 -18.05
C MET A 105 -4.46 9.59 -17.52
N ASN A 106 -5.33 8.69 -17.06
CA ASN A 106 -6.56 9.04 -16.39
C ASN A 106 -6.93 7.99 -15.33
N LYS A 107 -8.04 8.23 -14.62
CA LYS A 107 -8.56 7.33 -13.58
C LYS A 107 -8.82 5.91 -14.11
N ASN A 108 -9.39 5.78 -15.31
CA ASN A 108 -9.76 4.50 -15.90
C ASN A 108 -8.53 3.63 -16.20
N ILE A 109 -7.42 4.22 -16.65
CA ILE A 109 -6.17 3.49 -16.84
C ILE A 109 -5.68 2.91 -15.51
N LEU A 110 -5.69 3.70 -14.43
CA LEU A 110 -5.29 3.20 -13.12
C LEU A 110 -6.26 2.12 -12.64
N GLU A 111 -7.56 2.27 -12.86
CA GLU A 111 -8.57 1.24 -12.55
C GLU A 111 -8.35 -0.06 -13.32
N ARG A 112 -7.98 0.02 -14.61
CA ARG A 112 -7.72 -1.15 -15.46
C ARG A 112 -6.40 -1.83 -15.13
N ALA A 113 -5.39 -1.04 -14.76
CA ALA A 113 -4.06 -1.55 -14.51
C ALA A 113 -3.92 -2.12 -13.09
N VAL A 114 -4.56 -1.50 -12.10
CA VAL A 114 -4.13 -1.62 -10.71
C VAL A 114 -5.02 -2.50 -9.87
N ALA A 115 -4.39 -3.25 -8.97
CA ALA A 115 -5.08 -3.80 -7.82
C ALA A 115 -4.31 -3.70 -6.48
N ARG A 116 -3.53 -2.62 -6.22
CA ARG A 116 -2.86 -2.31 -4.92
C ARG A 116 -2.74 -0.80 -4.69
N ILE A 117 -2.03 -0.36 -3.64
CA ILE A 117 -1.71 1.07 -3.45
C ILE A 117 -0.68 1.50 -4.46
N GLU A 118 -1.20 2.06 -5.54
CA GLU A 118 -0.42 2.62 -6.61
C GLU A 118 -0.78 4.08 -6.76
N ILE A 119 0.25 4.91 -6.82
CA ILE A 119 0.08 6.34 -7.00
C ILE A 119 0.94 6.80 -8.16
N ALA A 120 0.30 7.46 -9.12
CA ALA A 120 0.94 8.07 -10.26
C ALA A 120 0.74 9.59 -10.21
N PHE A 121 1.84 10.32 -10.37
CA PHE A 121 1.84 11.77 -10.52
C PHE A 121 2.15 12.08 -11.98
N MET A 122 1.24 12.77 -12.67
CA MET A 122 1.37 13.13 -14.08
C MET A 122 0.95 14.58 -14.24
N ARG A 123 1.87 15.45 -14.68
CA ARG A 123 1.59 16.87 -14.98
C ARG A 123 0.83 17.60 -13.86
N GLY A 124 1.26 17.43 -12.61
CA GLY A 124 0.62 18.04 -11.44
C GLY A 124 -0.68 17.39 -10.97
N THR A 125 -1.15 16.33 -11.63
CA THR A 125 -2.30 15.53 -11.19
C THR A 125 -1.83 14.29 -10.46
N LEU A 126 -2.40 14.07 -9.27
CA LEU A 126 -2.22 12.90 -8.44
C LEU A 126 -3.34 11.89 -8.73
N TYR A 127 -2.97 10.66 -9.09
CA TYR A 127 -3.87 9.51 -9.18
C TYR A 127 -3.46 8.49 -8.15
N ALA A 128 -4.41 7.94 -7.40
CA ALA A 128 -4.17 6.93 -6.38
C ALA A 128 -5.21 5.81 -6.48
N ALA A 129 -4.77 4.57 -6.63
CA ALA A 129 -5.62 3.38 -6.58
C ALA A 129 -5.29 2.60 -5.31
N ASN A 130 -6.28 1.96 -4.68
CA ASN A 130 -6.09 1.11 -3.52
C ASN A 130 -6.98 -0.13 -3.55
N VAL A 131 -6.39 -1.26 -3.15
CA VAL A 131 -7.06 -2.55 -2.89
C VAL A 131 -6.42 -3.09 -1.61
N GLY A 132 -7.15 -3.01 -0.51
CA GLY A 132 -6.68 -3.41 0.82
C GLY A 132 -6.57 -2.25 1.80
N ASN A 133 -5.65 -2.37 2.76
CA ASN A 133 -5.58 -1.55 3.97
C ASN A 133 -4.24 -0.80 4.16
N SER A 134 -3.37 -0.83 3.15
CA SER A 134 -2.28 0.14 3.04
C SER A 134 -2.88 1.56 2.96
N ARG A 135 -2.08 2.62 3.11
CA ARG A 135 -2.60 4.00 3.01
C ARG A 135 -1.64 4.95 2.32
N ALA A 136 -2.24 5.96 1.70
CA ALA A 136 -1.58 7.18 1.24
C ALA A 136 -2.15 8.40 1.96
N VAL A 137 -1.27 9.22 2.55
CA VAL A 137 -1.64 10.35 3.40
C VAL A 137 -0.99 11.62 2.89
N LEU A 138 -1.81 12.59 2.50
CA LEU A 138 -1.39 13.91 2.06
C LEU A 138 -1.33 14.88 3.24
N GLY A 139 -0.19 15.55 3.39
CA GLY A 139 -0.03 16.72 4.25
C GLY A 139 -0.10 18.01 3.43
N SER A 140 -1.03 18.89 3.79
CA SER A 140 -1.17 20.22 3.20
C SER A 140 -1.03 21.28 4.28
N VAL A 141 -0.39 22.40 3.99
CA VAL A 141 -0.29 23.55 4.90
C VAL A 141 -1.19 24.66 4.39
N THR A 142 -2.13 25.07 5.22
CA THR A 142 -3.11 26.14 4.95
C THR A 142 -2.92 27.27 5.94
N ASP A 143 -3.09 28.51 5.47
CA ASP A 143 -3.08 29.68 6.35
C ASP A 143 -4.43 29.80 7.07
N VAL A 144 -4.38 30.06 8.38
CA VAL A 144 -5.53 30.32 9.24
C VAL A 144 -5.21 31.60 10.02
N GLY A 145 -5.64 32.74 9.46
CA GLY A 145 -5.17 34.05 9.91
C GLY A 145 -3.64 34.17 9.73
N ASN A 146 -2.92 34.46 10.81
CA ASN A 146 -1.46 34.56 10.80
C ASN A 146 -0.74 33.23 11.08
N LEU A 147 -1.48 32.13 11.28
CA LEU A 147 -0.91 30.83 11.64
C LEU A 147 -0.95 29.86 10.46
N LYS A 148 0.11 29.05 10.33
CA LYS A 148 0.15 27.92 9.40
C LYS A 148 -0.40 26.67 10.08
N ARG A 149 -1.40 26.04 9.47
CA ARG A 149 -2.02 24.80 9.97
C ARG A 149 -1.73 23.64 9.03
N LEU A 150 -1.25 22.53 9.60
CA LEU A 150 -1.15 21.25 8.90
C LEU A 150 -2.53 20.59 8.82
N VAL A 151 -2.98 20.34 7.60
CA VAL A 151 -4.17 19.55 7.26
C VAL A 151 -3.69 18.19 6.75
N VAL A 152 -4.22 17.12 7.35
CA VAL A 152 -3.84 15.74 7.04
C VAL A 152 -5.03 15.02 6.41
N LYS A 153 -4.88 14.56 5.17
CA LYS A 153 -5.94 13.88 4.42
C LYS A 153 -5.47 12.49 3.94
N GLN A 154 -6.20 11.45 4.32
CA GLN A 154 -6.05 10.14 3.69
C GLN A 154 -6.66 10.18 2.28
N LEU A 155 -5.91 9.74 1.29
CA LEU A 155 -6.27 9.86 -0.13
C LEU A 155 -7.15 8.71 -0.62
N VAL A 156 -6.90 7.50 -0.12
CA VAL A 156 -7.59 6.27 -0.53
C VAL A 156 -8.27 5.63 0.67
N ARG A 157 -9.46 5.06 0.50
CA ARG A 157 -10.19 4.44 1.62
C ARG A 157 -9.54 3.13 2.03
N ASP A 158 -9.60 2.82 3.32
CA ASP A 158 -9.23 1.50 3.80
C ASP A 158 -10.30 0.48 3.39
N HIS A 159 -9.87 -0.69 2.95
CA HIS A 159 -10.75 -1.83 2.70
C HIS A 159 -10.49 -2.93 3.72
N ASN A 160 -10.54 -2.58 5.01
CA ASN A 160 -10.37 -3.53 6.09
C ASN A 160 -11.69 -3.79 6.81
N LEU A 161 -11.69 -4.90 7.55
CA LEU A 161 -12.85 -5.41 8.26
C LEU A 161 -13.05 -4.73 9.63
N TYR A 162 -12.30 -3.66 9.94
CA TYR A 162 -12.57 -2.84 11.12
C TYR A 162 -13.66 -1.77 10.86
N ASP A 163 -14.01 -1.52 9.60
CA ASP A 163 -15.10 -0.61 9.23
C ASP A 163 -16.46 -1.34 9.29
N GLY A 164 -17.35 -0.88 10.16
CA GLY A 164 -18.69 -1.46 10.32
C GLY A 164 -19.55 -1.42 9.05
N ASN A 165 -19.33 -0.46 8.16
CA ASN A 165 -20.01 -0.42 6.87
C ASN A 165 -19.50 -1.53 5.95
N ILE A 166 -18.18 -1.80 5.96
CA ILE A 166 -17.59 -2.89 5.19
C ILE A 166 -18.06 -4.24 5.76
N GLN A 167 -18.11 -4.39 7.08
CA GLN A 167 -18.69 -5.58 7.71
C GLN A 167 -20.15 -5.79 7.28
N LYS A 168 -20.97 -4.73 7.28
CA LYS A 168 -22.36 -4.80 6.83
C LYS A 168 -22.47 -5.15 5.34
N GLN A 169 -21.61 -4.58 4.49
CA GLN A 169 -21.56 -4.93 3.07
C GLN A 169 -21.25 -6.41 2.85
N VAL A 170 -20.24 -6.94 3.54
CA VAL A 170 -19.88 -8.37 3.44
C VAL A 170 -21.02 -9.26 3.92
N ARG A 171 -21.68 -8.91 5.04
CA ARG A 171 -22.87 -9.64 5.53
C ARG A 171 -23.98 -9.66 4.49
N ASN A 172 -24.31 -8.51 3.89
CA ASN A 172 -25.38 -8.40 2.89
C ASN A 172 -25.09 -9.15 1.57
N LEU A 173 -23.82 -9.51 1.31
CA LEU A 173 -23.49 -10.34 0.15
C LEU A 173 -23.91 -11.80 0.37
N GLN A 174 -23.93 -12.28 1.61
CA GLN A 174 -24.32 -13.65 1.91
C GLN A 174 -25.86 -13.79 1.92
N PRO A 175 -26.41 -14.94 1.52
CA PRO A 175 -27.85 -15.19 1.64
C PRO A 175 -28.29 -15.14 3.11
N ASP A 176 -29.58 -14.93 3.35
CA ASP A 176 -30.20 -14.94 4.69
C ASP A 176 -30.06 -16.32 5.35
N THR A 177 -28.88 -16.58 5.90
CA THR A 177 -28.66 -17.63 6.90
C THR A 177 -28.85 -16.99 8.27
N ASN A 178 -29.56 -17.67 9.19
CA ASN A 178 -29.75 -17.28 10.59
C ASN A 178 -28.60 -16.42 11.14
N ASP A 179 -28.90 -15.33 11.86
CA ASP A 179 -27.93 -14.35 12.35
C ASP A 179 -26.69 -14.96 13.05
N ASP A 180 -26.86 -16.09 13.76
CA ASP A 180 -25.76 -16.84 14.42
C ASP A 180 -24.72 -17.41 13.42
N TYR A 181 -25.14 -17.71 12.20
CA TYR A 181 -24.26 -18.19 11.13
C TYR A 181 -23.45 -17.03 10.52
N ASN A 182 -24.07 -15.88 10.28
CA ASN A 182 -23.39 -14.70 9.75
C ASN A 182 -22.29 -14.15 10.69
N ASP A 183 -22.53 -14.16 12.00
CA ASP A 183 -21.51 -13.75 12.98
C ASP A 183 -20.36 -14.76 13.09
N LYS A 184 -20.62 -16.07 12.89
CA LYS A 184 -19.57 -17.09 12.76
C LYS A 184 -18.72 -16.90 11.49
N TYR A 185 -19.32 -16.51 10.37
CA TYR A 185 -18.62 -16.30 9.08
C TYR A 185 -17.67 -15.10 9.14
N VAL A 186 -18.20 -13.98 9.61
CA VAL A 186 -17.48 -12.73 9.89
C VAL A 186 -16.36 -13.04 10.88
N SER A 187 -16.66 -13.66 12.02
CA SER A 187 -15.65 -14.00 13.03
C SER A 187 -14.58 -14.97 12.52
N MET A 188 -14.89 -15.97 11.69
CA MET A 188 -13.93 -16.97 11.18
C MET A 188 -12.97 -16.44 10.13
N LEU A 189 -13.37 -15.48 9.29
CA LEU A 189 -12.41 -14.70 8.48
C LEU A 189 -11.43 -13.92 9.39
N PHE A 190 -11.86 -13.57 10.61
CA PHE A 190 -11.18 -12.61 11.50
C PHE A 190 -10.42 -13.20 12.69
N ILE A 191 -10.46 -14.51 12.97
CA ILE A 191 -9.83 -15.07 14.18
C ILE A 191 -8.34 -14.75 14.16
N ARG A 192 -7.95 -13.82 15.04
CA ARG A 192 -6.66 -13.11 15.07
C ARG A 192 -5.40 -14.00 15.12
N ASP A 193 -5.56 -15.28 15.43
CA ASP A 193 -4.45 -16.24 15.52
C ASP A 193 -4.40 -17.26 14.35
N ARG A 194 -5.43 -17.28 13.48
CA ARG A 194 -5.53 -18.15 12.27
C ARG A 194 -6.16 -17.47 11.04
N GLY A 195 -6.39 -16.15 11.11
CA GLY A 195 -7.22 -15.40 10.18
C GLY A 195 -6.64 -15.38 8.77
N LEU A 196 -7.52 -15.51 7.79
CA LEU A 196 -7.11 -15.71 6.40
C LEU A 196 -6.62 -14.42 5.73
N ILE A 197 -7.30 -13.30 6.01
CA ILE A 197 -6.98 -11.92 5.59
C ILE A 197 -7.85 -10.91 6.38
N ASP A 198 -7.33 -9.74 6.74
CA ASP A 198 -8.06 -8.67 7.48
C ASP A 198 -8.69 -7.61 6.55
N THR A 199 -8.67 -7.87 5.24
CA THR A 199 -9.16 -6.98 4.18
C THR A 199 -10.26 -7.64 3.35
N THR A 200 -11.16 -6.84 2.80
CA THR A 200 -12.17 -7.28 1.83
C THR A 200 -11.73 -7.13 0.38
N ARG A 201 -10.54 -6.55 0.17
CA ARG A 201 -9.98 -6.30 -1.15
C ARG A 201 -8.52 -6.69 -1.18
N CYS A 202 -8.14 -7.57 -2.10
CA CYS A 202 -6.76 -8.01 -2.29
C CYS A 202 -6.51 -8.50 -3.73
N ILE A 203 -5.23 -8.73 -4.08
CA ILE A 203 -4.80 -9.53 -5.23
C ILE A 203 -4.32 -10.89 -4.70
N GLY A 204 -4.52 -11.95 -5.48
CA GLY A 204 -4.36 -13.33 -5.02
C GLY A 204 -5.69 -13.88 -4.51
N TYR A 205 -5.68 -14.96 -3.73
CA TYR A 205 -6.92 -15.53 -3.17
C TYR A 205 -8.04 -15.70 -4.22
N SER A 206 -7.70 -16.19 -5.43
CA SER A 206 -8.66 -16.32 -6.54
C SER A 206 -9.89 -17.14 -6.14
N TYR A 207 -9.68 -18.18 -5.35
CA TYR A 207 -10.71 -19.05 -4.79
C TYR A 207 -11.71 -18.37 -3.84
N LEU A 208 -11.50 -17.11 -3.44
CA LEU A 208 -12.42 -16.31 -2.61
C LEU A 208 -13.11 -15.18 -3.38
N LYS A 209 -12.85 -15.08 -4.68
CA LYS A 209 -13.37 -14.02 -5.57
C LYS A 209 -14.46 -14.53 -6.50
N GLU A 210 -14.73 -15.82 -6.46
CA GLU A 210 -15.77 -16.51 -7.22
C GLU A 210 -16.62 -17.33 -6.25
N GLU A 211 -17.80 -17.75 -6.68
CA GLU A 211 -18.58 -18.74 -5.95
C GLU A 211 -17.78 -20.04 -5.91
N ILE A 212 -17.60 -20.63 -4.73
CA ILE A 212 -16.82 -21.87 -4.61
C ILE A 212 -17.61 -23.00 -5.28
N SER A 213 -17.24 -23.35 -6.50
CA SER A 213 -17.76 -24.54 -7.19
C SER A 213 -17.08 -25.81 -6.67
N GLU A 214 -17.75 -26.96 -6.80
CA GLU A 214 -17.10 -28.25 -6.56
C GLU A 214 -15.88 -28.39 -7.48
N GLY A 215 -14.68 -28.54 -6.91
CA GLY A 215 -13.43 -28.79 -7.65
C GLY A 215 -12.32 -27.75 -7.51
N VAL A 216 -12.52 -26.63 -6.80
CA VAL A 216 -11.42 -25.68 -6.54
C VAL A 216 -10.43 -26.26 -5.53
N GLU A 217 -9.17 -26.45 -5.93
CA GLU A 217 -8.10 -26.87 -5.02
C GLU A 217 -7.76 -25.76 -4.03
N ILE A 218 -8.21 -25.92 -2.80
CA ILE A 218 -7.83 -25.05 -1.68
C ILE A 218 -6.69 -25.74 -0.90
N PRO A 219 -5.56 -25.06 -0.66
CA PRO A 219 -4.48 -25.58 0.18
C PRO A 219 -5.02 -26.06 1.53
N SER A 220 -4.54 -27.20 2.02
CA SER A 220 -5.12 -27.84 3.22
C SER A 220 -5.12 -26.94 4.46
N TRP A 221 -4.13 -26.04 4.58
CA TRP A 221 -4.03 -25.04 5.65
C TRP A 221 -4.91 -23.80 5.46
N GLU A 222 -5.53 -23.63 4.29
CA GLU A 222 -6.51 -22.58 3.98
C GLU A 222 -7.94 -23.13 3.82
N ARG A 223 -8.12 -24.46 3.90
CA ARG A 223 -9.43 -25.10 3.82
C ARG A 223 -10.31 -24.61 4.97
N MET A 224 -11.31 -23.83 4.60
CA MET A 224 -12.39 -23.48 5.51
C MET A 224 -13.18 -24.75 5.86
N PRO A 225 -13.68 -24.89 7.10
CA PRO A 225 -14.63 -25.94 7.45
C PRO A 225 -15.75 -26.06 6.40
N ARG A 226 -16.16 -27.29 6.04
CA ARG A 226 -17.20 -27.58 5.03
C ARG A 226 -18.56 -26.90 5.30
N ALA A 227 -18.76 -26.40 6.52
CA ALA A 227 -19.88 -25.56 6.93
C ALA A 227 -19.73 -24.07 6.54
N LEU A 228 -18.74 -23.70 5.72
CA LEU A 228 -18.49 -22.33 5.24
C LEU A 228 -18.57 -22.24 3.72
N ASN A 229 -19.56 -22.90 3.11
CA ASN A 229 -19.81 -22.75 1.69
C ASN A 229 -20.37 -21.34 1.43
N PHE A 230 -19.49 -20.40 1.11
CA PHE A 230 -19.89 -19.09 0.64
C PHE A 230 -20.49 -19.22 -0.76
N THR A 231 -21.72 -18.76 -0.91
CA THR A 231 -22.44 -18.78 -2.20
C THR A 231 -22.18 -17.51 -3.01
N ARG A 232 -21.37 -16.57 -2.52
CA ARG A 232 -20.96 -15.34 -3.22
C ARG A 232 -19.50 -14.94 -2.90
N PRO A 233 -18.81 -14.21 -3.80
CA PRO A 233 -17.46 -13.71 -3.57
C PRO A 233 -17.30 -12.93 -2.27
N LEU A 234 -16.26 -13.23 -1.50
CA LEU A 234 -15.92 -12.53 -0.26
C LEU A 234 -14.91 -11.41 -0.47
N LEU A 235 -14.04 -11.58 -1.46
CA LEU A 235 -12.97 -10.66 -1.78
C LEU A 235 -13.17 -10.10 -3.18
N THR A 236 -12.62 -8.92 -3.44
CA THR A 236 -12.53 -8.36 -4.79
C THR A 236 -11.15 -7.74 -5.04
N SER A 237 -10.70 -7.79 -6.29
CA SER A 237 -9.52 -7.02 -6.74
C SER A 237 -9.86 -5.63 -7.25
N LYS A 238 -11.13 -5.20 -7.19
CA LYS A 238 -11.53 -3.90 -7.71
C LYS A 238 -10.88 -2.75 -6.91
N PRO A 239 -10.08 -1.87 -7.55
CA PRO A 239 -9.49 -0.74 -6.87
C PRO A 239 -10.54 0.32 -6.52
N ASP A 240 -10.34 0.97 -5.37
CA ASP A 240 -10.89 2.31 -5.14
C ASP A 240 -9.89 3.33 -5.66
N VAL A 241 -10.35 4.23 -6.53
CA VAL A 241 -9.46 5.18 -7.22
C VAL A 241 -9.84 6.61 -6.89
N TYR A 242 -8.83 7.36 -6.44
CA TYR A 242 -8.86 8.77 -6.12
C TYR A 242 -8.02 9.55 -7.13
N SER A 243 -8.47 10.75 -7.49
CA SER A 243 -7.64 11.68 -8.25
C SER A 243 -7.84 13.12 -7.80
N ARG A 244 -6.80 13.94 -7.92
CA ARG A 244 -6.88 15.39 -7.67
C ARG A 244 -5.76 16.12 -8.41
N ILE A 245 -6.01 17.40 -8.70
CA ILE A 245 -4.95 18.34 -9.05
C ILE A 245 -4.23 18.75 -7.75
N LEU A 246 -2.90 18.77 -7.78
CA LEU A 246 -2.09 19.26 -6.67
C LEU A 246 -2.01 20.78 -6.65
N SER A 247 -1.89 21.32 -5.46
CA SER A 247 -1.83 22.75 -5.19
C SER A 247 -0.54 23.10 -4.46
N LYS A 248 -0.18 24.38 -4.43
CA LYS A 248 1.00 24.86 -3.68
C LYS A 248 0.90 24.62 -2.16
N SER A 249 -0.31 24.44 -1.62
CA SER A 249 -0.50 24.08 -0.21
C SER A 249 -0.16 22.62 0.08
N ASP A 250 -0.17 21.74 -0.92
CA ASP A 250 0.19 20.34 -0.76
C ASP A 250 1.71 20.18 -0.61
N LYS A 251 2.17 19.62 0.50
CA LYS A 251 3.60 19.62 0.86
C LYS A 251 4.26 18.26 0.73
N PHE A 252 3.55 17.18 1.07
CA PHE A 252 4.10 15.83 1.03
C PHE A 252 2.99 14.79 0.97
N VAL A 253 3.33 13.62 0.44
CA VAL A 253 2.50 12.40 0.52
C VAL A 253 3.32 11.32 1.21
N ILE A 254 2.72 10.65 2.18
CA ILE A 254 3.28 9.48 2.88
C ILE A 254 2.56 8.24 2.36
N PHE A 255 3.33 7.29 1.86
CA PHE A 255 2.85 5.97 1.44
C PHE A 255 3.33 4.96 2.47
N GLY A 256 2.49 4.01 2.85
CA GLY A 256 2.90 2.95 3.76
C GLY A 256 1.99 1.73 3.71
N SER A 257 2.58 0.57 4.00
CA SER A 257 1.84 -0.68 4.17
C SER A 257 1.05 -0.70 5.48
N SER A 258 0.20 -1.70 5.67
CA SER A 258 -0.57 -1.84 6.92
C SER A 258 0.33 -1.94 8.13
N GLY A 259 1.54 -2.49 7.99
CA GLY A 259 2.56 -2.59 9.05
C GLY A 259 2.89 -1.22 9.67
N LEU A 260 3.18 -0.21 8.85
CA LEU A 260 3.44 1.15 9.34
C LEU A 260 2.22 1.70 10.09
N TRP A 261 1.05 1.61 9.47
CA TRP A 261 -0.15 2.28 9.98
C TRP A 261 -0.83 1.55 11.14
N LYS A 262 -0.46 0.29 11.40
CA LYS A 262 -0.80 -0.42 12.64
C LYS A 262 -0.02 0.17 13.82
N LEU A 263 1.18 0.71 13.60
CA LEU A 263 2.08 1.20 14.65
C LEU A 263 2.04 2.73 14.83
N MET A 264 1.62 3.48 13.81
CA MET A 264 1.60 4.94 13.85
C MET A 264 0.30 5.53 13.29
N SER A 265 -0.21 6.59 13.93
CA SER A 265 -1.37 7.31 13.42
C SER A 265 -0.98 8.22 12.24
N LYS A 266 -1.93 8.47 11.32
CA LYS A 266 -1.72 9.37 10.17
C LYS A 266 -1.31 10.78 10.60
N LYS A 267 -1.88 11.27 11.71
CA LYS A 267 -1.58 12.60 12.25
C LYS A 267 -0.16 12.65 12.81
N ASP A 268 0.26 11.62 13.54
CA ASP A 268 1.62 11.56 14.07
C ASP A 268 2.65 11.45 12.96
N ALA A 269 2.43 10.57 11.97
CA ALA A 269 3.29 10.45 10.80
C ALA A 269 3.42 11.78 10.05
N ALA A 270 2.30 12.44 9.76
CA ALA A 270 2.31 13.75 9.10
C ALA A 270 2.98 14.83 9.94
N LYS A 271 2.81 14.81 11.27
CA LYS A 271 3.50 15.73 12.18
C LYS A 271 5.01 15.54 12.11
N VAL A 272 5.49 14.30 12.14
CA VAL A 272 6.92 13.98 12.02
C VAL A 272 7.47 14.51 10.70
N VAL A 273 6.83 14.19 9.57
CA VAL A 273 7.26 14.67 8.23
C VAL A 273 7.26 16.20 8.15
N ASN A 274 6.28 16.86 8.75
CA ASN A 274 6.18 18.32 8.70
C ASN A 274 7.19 19.05 9.61
N THR A 275 7.75 18.39 10.63
CA THR A 275 8.57 19.05 11.67
C THR A 275 10.01 18.56 11.74
N SER A 276 10.34 17.43 11.09
CA SER A 276 11.69 16.87 11.05
C SER A 276 12.46 17.29 9.80
N PRO A 277 13.80 17.21 9.83
CA PRO A 277 14.61 17.29 8.63
C PRO A 277 14.14 16.27 7.59
N ARG A 278 14.24 16.65 6.31
CA ARG A 278 13.82 15.81 5.18
C ARG A 278 14.79 14.65 4.95
N ASP A 279 16.07 14.88 5.22
CA ASP A 279 17.08 13.84 5.14
C ASP A 279 16.82 12.77 6.21
N GLY A 280 16.78 11.51 5.75
CA GLY A 280 16.45 10.36 6.60
C GLY A 280 14.99 10.30 7.08
N ILE A 281 14.06 11.05 6.47
CA ILE A 281 12.69 11.14 6.99
C ILE A 281 11.93 9.80 6.94
N ALA A 282 12.13 9.00 5.89
CA ALA A 282 11.50 7.68 5.79
C ALA A 282 12.03 6.70 6.85
N GLU A 283 13.35 6.66 7.06
CA GLU A 283 13.98 5.89 8.13
C GLU A 283 13.46 6.31 9.51
N ARG A 284 13.38 7.62 9.75
CA ARG A 284 12.86 8.18 11.00
C ARG A 284 11.42 7.73 11.25
N LEU A 285 10.56 7.74 10.23
CA LEU A 285 9.19 7.24 10.35
C LEU A 285 9.17 5.74 10.69
N ALA A 286 9.96 4.92 10.00
CA ALA A 286 10.03 3.49 10.27
C ALA A 286 10.54 3.21 11.70
N THR A 287 11.62 3.87 12.13
CA THR A 287 12.18 3.75 13.48
C THR A 287 11.17 4.16 14.56
N LEU A 288 10.46 5.28 14.39
CA LEU A 288 9.41 5.69 15.32
C LEU A 288 8.24 4.69 15.36
N ALA A 289 7.90 4.08 14.23
CA ALA A 289 6.88 3.02 14.18
C ALA A 289 7.33 1.80 15.00
N LEU A 290 8.57 1.35 14.83
CA LEU A 290 9.14 0.23 15.60
C LEU A 290 9.20 0.53 17.10
N GLN A 291 9.61 1.74 17.47
CA GLN A 291 9.60 2.20 18.87
C GLN A 291 8.18 2.18 19.47
N ASN A 292 7.18 2.63 18.73
CA ASN A 292 5.77 2.54 19.15
C ASN A 292 5.32 1.08 19.30
N GLY A 293 5.68 0.21 18.37
CA GLY A 293 5.38 -1.22 18.44
C GLY A 293 6.03 -1.92 19.63
N ALA A 294 7.31 -1.63 19.90
CA ALA A 294 8.02 -2.15 21.06
C ALA A 294 7.39 -1.66 22.36
N LYS A 295 7.10 -0.36 22.47
CA LYS A 295 6.46 0.23 23.65
C LYS A 295 5.11 -0.41 23.96
N ARG A 296 4.28 -0.69 22.96
CA ARG A 296 3.00 -1.40 23.12
C ARG A 296 3.17 -2.82 23.68
N ARG A 297 4.34 -3.43 23.52
CA ARG A 297 4.70 -4.75 24.05
C ARG A 297 5.54 -4.69 25.33
N GLY A 298 5.69 -3.53 25.95
CA GLY A 298 6.54 -3.35 27.14
C GLY A 298 8.04 -3.54 26.85
N ARG A 299 8.47 -3.41 25.59
CA ARG A 299 9.86 -3.53 25.14
C ARG A 299 10.39 -2.19 24.65
N THR A 300 11.70 -2.12 24.45
CA THR A 300 12.33 -0.99 23.75
C THR A 300 12.89 -1.48 22.43
N TYR A 301 12.65 -0.71 21.36
CA TYR A 301 13.39 -0.89 20.11
C TYR A 301 14.62 0.00 20.20
N ARG A 302 15.79 -0.64 20.28
CA ARG A 302 17.08 0.04 20.19
C ARG A 302 17.66 -0.31 18.83
N VAL A 303 17.91 0.72 18.04
CA VAL A 303 18.87 0.66 16.96
C VAL A 303 20.21 0.37 17.66
N ALA A 304 20.80 -0.81 17.42
CA ALA A 304 21.98 -1.25 18.14
C ALA A 304 23.17 -0.31 17.92
#